data_AF-A0A661YT56-F1
#
_entry.id   AF-A0A661YT56-F1
#
_cell.length_a   1.000
_cell.length_b   1.000
_cell.length_c   1.000
_cell.angle_alpha   90.00
_cell.angle_beta   90.00
_cell.angle_gamma   90.00
#
_symmetry.space_group_name_H-M   'P 1'
#
loop_
_entity.id
_entity.type
_entity.pdbx_description
1 polymer ?
#
loop_
_entity_poly.entity_id
_entity_poly.type
_entity_poly.pdbx_seq_one_letter_code
_entity_poly.pdbx_strand_id
1 'polypeptide(L)'
;METIQDIVIVGAGNVGTHLAEIMLEAGFTICQLAERGATIVPGKDLYIMALPDAAMEEALSEMPLKDEMLVHTSGSVPMEILSRYSENTGVFYPLQTFTKGRPIDMKEVPLLIEANRIDNENILVEAAKKISNKVIVADS
;
A
#
# COMPACT_ATOMS: atom_id res chain seq x y z
N MET A 1 18.04 -9.39 2.24
CA MET A 1 16.61 -9.21 1.94
C MET A 1 16.26 -7.86 2.54
N GLU A 2 15.91 -6.89 1.70
CA GLU A 2 15.57 -5.54 2.16
C GLU A 2 14.18 -5.59 2.80
N THR A 3 14.08 -5.09 4.03
CA THR A 3 12.83 -5.05 4.80
C THR A 3 12.18 -3.69 4.59
N ILE A 4 10.86 -3.64 4.40
CA ILE A 4 10.14 -2.36 4.28
C ILE A 4 10.31 -1.54 5.57
N GLN A 5 10.78 -0.31 5.41
CA GLN A 5 10.88 0.69 6.46
C GLN A 5 10.37 2.06 6.01
N ASP A 6 10.75 2.50 4.81
CA ASP A 6 10.42 3.81 4.26
C ASP A 6 9.25 3.71 3.27
N ILE A 7 8.16 4.40 3.57
CA ILE A 7 6.87 4.24 2.88
C ILE A 7 6.41 5.56 2.28
N VAL A 8 5.89 5.50 1.06
CA VAL A 8 5.13 6.57 0.41
C VAL A 8 3.69 6.12 0.24
N ILE A 9 2.75 6.97 0.61
CA ILE A 9 1.32 6.74 0.43
C ILE A 9 0.78 7.81 -0.51
N VAL A 10 0.20 7.39 -1.63
CA VAL A 10 -0.46 8.28 -2.58
C VAL A 10 -1.97 8.17 -2.39
N GLY A 11 -2.58 9.26 -1.94
CA GLY A 11 -4.00 9.35 -1.60
C GLY A 11 -4.23 9.69 -0.12
N ALA A 12 -4.33 10.98 0.21
CA ALA A 12 -4.62 11.48 1.55
C ALA A 12 -6.12 11.42 1.94
N GLY A 13 -6.85 10.43 1.44
CA GLY A 13 -8.25 10.16 1.81
C GLY A 13 -8.37 9.31 3.08
N ASN A 14 -9.57 8.78 3.36
CA ASN A 14 -9.81 8.00 4.58
C ASN A 14 -8.84 6.83 4.75
N VAL A 15 -8.60 6.04 3.70
CA VAL A 15 -7.71 4.87 3.80
C VAL A 15 -6.26 5.32 4.02
N GLY A 16 -5.74 6.20 3.16
CA GLY A 16 -4.35 6.61 3.24
C GLY A 16 -3.98 7.35 4.51
N THR A 17 -4.85 8.20 5.06
CA THR A 17 -4.56 8.89 6.34
C THR A 17 -4.48 7.91 7.50
N HIS A 18 -5.40 6.95 7.60
CA HIS A 18 -5.34 5.96 8.68
C HIS A 18 -4.17 5.01 8.50
N LEU A 19 -3.90 4.54 7.28
CA LEU A 19 -2.73 3.69 7.02
C LEU A 19 -1.43 4.40 7.39
N ALA A 20 -1.30 5.70 7.08
CA ALA A 20 -0.14 6.49 7.48
C ALA A 20 0.03 6.51 9.01
N GLU A 21 -1.02 6.83 9.75
CA GLU A 21 -1.01 6.87 11.22
C GLU A 21 -0.65 5.50 11.82
N ILE A 22 -1.33 4.45 11.36
CA ILE A 22 -1.14 3.06 11.81
C ILE A 22 0.28 2.55 11.53
N MET A 23 0.80 2.81 10.34
CA MET A 23 2.14 2.38 9.97
C MET A 23 3.21 3.17 10.74
N LEU A 24 2.99 4.47 10.98
CA LEU A 24 3.86 5.25 11.84
C LEU A 24 3.90 4.68 13.27
N GLU A 25 2.74 4.35 13.84
CA GLU A 25 2.63 3.71 15.17
C GLU A 25 3.31 2.33 15.23
N ALA A 26 3.31 1.60 14.11
CA ALA A 26 4.00 0.31 13.99
C ALA A 26 5.52 0.43 13.75
N GLY A 27 6.07 1.65 13.71
CA GLY A 27 7.50 1.92 13.61
C GLY A 27 8.04 2.07 12.19
N PHE A 28 7.17 2.15 11.17
CA PHE A 28 7.58 2.53 9.82
C PHE A 28 7.81 4.04 9.73
N THR A 29 8.52 4.47 8.69
CA THR A 29 8.70 5.89 8.36
C THR A 29 7.81 6.26 7.18
N ILE A 30 6.86 7.17 7.39
CA ILE A 30 6.07 7.74 6.31
C ILE A 30 6.86 8.91 5.71
N CYS A 31 7.58 8.64 4.62
CA CYS A 31 8.39 9.65 3.95
C CYS A 31 7.54 10.67 3.19
N GLN A 32 6.37 10.25 2.72
CA GLN A 32 5.42 11.12 2.04
C GLN A 32 4.00 10.57 2.14
N LEU A 33 3.05 11.43 2.53
CA LEU A 33 1.61 11.23 2.30
C LEU A 33 1.19 12.26 1.26
N ALA A 34 1.00 11.80 0.02
CA ALA A 34 0.77 12.63 -1.15
C ALA A 34 -0.72 12.72 -1.50
N GLU A 35 -1.14 13.88 -2.03
CA GLU A 35 -2.37 13.98 -2.80
C GLU A 35 -2.15 13.49 -4.24
N ARG A 36 -3.24 13.24 -4.98
CA ARG A 36 -3.17 12.88 -6.39
C ARG A 36 -2.52 14.01 -7.20
N GLY A 37 -1.59 13.67 -8.10
CA GLY A 37 -0.88 14.62 -8.97
C GLY A 37 0.29 15.35 -8.29
N ALA A 38 0.62 15.01 -7.05
CA ALA A 38 1.81 15.55 -6.40
C ALA A 38 3.07 14.86 -6.93
N THR A 39 4.19 15.58 -6.97
CA THR A 39 5.50 14.99 -7.26
C THR A 39 5.87 13.99 -6.16
N ILE A 40 6.22 12.77 -6.58
CA ILE A 40 6.50 11.66 -5.68
C ILE A 40 7.99 11.54 -5.39
N VAL A 41 8.34 11.32 -4.12
CA VAL A 41 9.74 11.09 -3.72
C VAL A 41 10.19 9.68 -4.18
N PRO A 42 11.29 9.56 -4.93
CA PRO A 42 11.76 8.26 -5.43
C PRO A 42 12.57 7.48 -4.38
N GLY A 43 12.89 6.22 -4.71
CA GLY A 43 13.82 5.37 -3.95
C GLY A 43 13.36 5.08 -2.54
N LYS A 44 12.12 4.60 -2.40
CA LYS A 44 11.53 4.17 -1.13
C LYS A 44 11.13 2.70 -1.23
N ASP A 45 10.99 2.06 -0.08
CA ASP A 45 10.82 0.61 -0.02
C ASP A 45 9.43 0.19 -0.49
N LEU A 46 8.40 1.00 -0.18
CA LEU A 46 7.01 0.70 -0.50
C LEU A 46 6.24 1.96 -0.93
N TYR A 47 5.48 1.82 -2.02
CA TYR A 47 4.52 2.80 -2.52
C TYR A 47 3.11 2.22 -2.43
N ILE A 48 2.23 2.88 -1.68
CA ILE A 48 0.84 2.45 -1.47
C ILE A 48 -0.11 3.41 -2.19
N MET A 49 -0.83 2.90 -3.18
CA MET A 49 -1.87 3.62 -3.91
C MET A 49 -3.20 3.49 -3.17
N ALA A 50 -3.49 4.47 -2.31
CA ALA A 50 -4.74 4.59 -1.54
C ALA A 50 -5.72 5.56 -2.24
N LEU A 51 -5.95 5.32 -3.53
CA LEU A 51 -6.79 6.14 -4.41
C LEU A 51 -8.07 5.40 -4.82
N PRO A 52 -9.13 6.12 -5.22
CA PRO A 52 -10.25 5.50 -5.94
C PRO A 52 -9.77 4.81 -7.22
N ASP A 53 -10.38 3.68 -7.56
CA ASP A 53 -10.04 2.85 -8.73
C ASP A 53 -9.87 3.67 -10.02
N ALA A 54 -10.82 4.57 -10.29
CA ALA A 54 -10.83 5.41 -11.51
C ALA A 54 -9.68 6.43 -11.59
N ALA A 55 -8.98 6.69 -10.48
CA ALA A 55 -7.89 7.67 -10.41
C ALA A 55 -6.49 7.03 -10.35
N MET A 56 -6.41 5.70 -10.36
CA MET A 56 -5.16 4.99 -10.12
C MET A 56 -4.23 5.05 -11.34
N GLU A 57 -4.74 4.74 -12.53
CA GLU A 57 -3.93 4.69 -13.76
C GLU A 57 -3.37 6.07 -14.13
N GLU A 58 -4.17 7.13 -13.98
CA GLU A 58 -3.74 8.52 -14.17
C GLU A 58 -2.59 8.87 -13.22
N ALA A 59 -2.75 8.60 -11.92
CA ALA A 59 -1.72 8.91 -10.92
C ALA A 59 -0.41 8.15 -11.16
N LEU A 60 -0.49 6.87 -11.54
CA LEU A 60 0.67 6.04 -11.83
C LEU A 60 1.45 6.50 -13.06
N SER A 61 0.76 7.03 -14.08
CA SER A 61 1.39 7.50 -15.32
C SER A 61 2.37 8.66 -15.14
N GLU A 62 2.28 9.37 -14.01
CA GLU A 62 3.14 10.51 -13.67
C GLU A 62 4.31 10.13 -12.75
N MET A 63 4.38 8.88 -12.30
CA MET A 63 5.35 8.42 -11.31
C MET A 63 6.54 7.71 -11.97
N PRO A 64 7.79 8.08 -11.64
CA PRO A 64 8.99 7.46 -12.20
C PRO A 64 9.38 6.18 -11.45
N LEU A 65 8.44 5.25 -11.29
CA LEU A 65 8.67 3.96 -10.64
C LEU A 65 9.14 2.92 -11.66
N LYS A 66 9.90 1.93 -11.19
CA LYS A 66 10.32 0.81 -12.04
C LYS A 66 10.55 -0.49 -11.28
N ASP A 67 11.32 -0.41 -10.19
CA ASP A 67 11.74 -1.59 -9.43
C ASP A 67 11.31 -1.49 -7.96
N GLU A 68 10.61 -0.42 -7.57
CA GLU A 68 10.12 -0.23 -6.21
C GLU A 68 8.86 -1.06 -5.93
N MET A 69 8.66 -1.53 -4.69
CA MET A 69 7.44 -2.24 -4.33
C MET A 69 6.23 -1.30 -4.46
N LEU A 70 5.33 -1.62 -5.38
CA LEU A 70 4.14 -0.84 -5.68
C LEU A 70 2.89 -1.66 -5.39
N VAL A 71 2.04 -1.15 -4.50
CA VAL A 71 0.79 -1.83 -4.13
C VAL A 71 -0.40 -0.90 -4.20
N HIS A 72 -1.59 -1.45 -4.36
CA HIS A 72 -2.84 -0.69 -4.17
C HIS A 72 -3.70 -1.26 -3.06
N THR A 73 -4.65 -0.46 -2.58
CA THR A 73 -5.59 -0.85 -1.51
C THR A 73 -7.00 -1.14 -2.04
N SER A 74 -7.17 -1.43 -3.33
CA SER A 74 -8.47 -1.79 -3.90
C SER A 74 -8.72 -3.29 -3.82
N GLY A 75 -9.96 -3.68 -3.50
CA GLY A 75 -10.41 -5.08 -3.54
C GLY A 75 -11.08 -5.47 -4.87
N SER A 76 -11.21 -4.53 -5.82
CA SER A 76 -11.88 -4.73 -7.11
C SER A 76 -10.98 -4.51 -8.32
N VAL A 77 -9.81 -3.92 -8.11
CA VAL A 77 -8.83 -3.66 -9.18
C VAL A 77 -7.84 -4.81 -9.24
N PRO A 78 -7.57 -5.38 -10.42
CA PRO A 78 -6.55 -6.41 -10.59
C PRO A 78 -5.15 -5.85 -10.38
N MET A 79 -4.25 -6.63 -9.75
CA MET A 79 -2.86 -6.25 -9.53
C MET A 79 -2.12 -5.93 -10.84
N GLU A 80 -2.50 -6.56 -11.96
CA GLU A 80 -1.83 -6.44 -13.26
C GLU A 80 -1.79 -5.01 -13.79
N ILE A 81 -2.67 -4.11 -13.35
CA ILE A 81 -2.60 -2.71 -13.76
C ILE A 81 -1.29 -2.05 -13.32
N LEU A 82 -0.67 -2.56 -12.24
CA LEU A 82 0.57 -2.05 -11.68
C LEU A 82 1.80 -2.53 -12.46
N SER A 83 1.69 -3.62 -13.23
CA SER A 83 2.81 -4.28 -13.92
C SER A 83 3.49 -3.40 -14.98
N ARG A 84 2.82 -2.34 -15.44
CA ARG A 84 3.39 -1.36 -16.38
C ARG A 84 4.29 -0.33 -15.71
N TYR A 85 4.21 -0.22 -14.39
CA TYR A 85 4.84 0.83 -13.59
C TYR A 85 5.88 0.30 -12.61
N SER A 86 5.81 -0.99 -12.25
CA SER A 86 6.86 -1.64 -11.49
C SER A 86 6.93 -3.14 -11.80
N GLU A 87 8.13 -3.70 -11.74
CA GLU A 87 8.38 -5.14 -11.73
C GLU A 87 7.98 -5.79 -10.38
N ASN A 88 7.73 -4.98 -9.36
CA ASN A 88 7.48 -5.41 -7.99
C ASN A 88 6.10 -4.93 -7.55
N THR A 89 5.08 -5.77 -7.71
CA THR A 89 3.69 -5.35 -7.51
C THR A 89 2.94 -6.22 -6.52
N GLY A 90 1.91 -5.64 -5.91
CA GLY A 90 1.03 -6.36 -4.99
C GLY A 90 -0.28 -5.65 -4.69
N VAL A 91 -1.09 -6.30 -3.86
CA VAL A 91 -2.29 -5.74 -3.23
C VAL A 91 -2.07 -5.70 -1.74
N PHE A 92 -2.38 -4.56 -1.11
CA PHE A 92 -2.28 -4.35 0.33
C PHE A 92 -3.62 -3.81 0.83
N TYR A 93 -4.62 -4.70 0.92
CA TYR A 93 -6.02 -4.31 1.05
C TYR A 93 -6.58 -4.56 2.45
N PRO A 94 -6.83 -3.52 3.27
CA PRO A 94 -7.52 -3.66 4.54
C PRO A 94 -9.03 -3.84 4.31
N LEU A 95 -9.58 -4.99 4.75
CA LEU A 95 -11.01 -5.33 4.62
C LEU A 95 -11.86 -4.62 5.69
N GLN A 96 -11.87 -3.28 5.65
CA GLN A 96 -12.61 -2.44 6.59
C GLN A 96 -12.99 -1.11 5.94
N THR A 97 -14.13 -0.54 6.36
CA THR A 97 -14.49 0.82 6.00
C THR A 97 -13.76 1.82 6.89
N PHE A 98 -13.00 2.72 6.28
CA PHE A 98 -12.30 3.80 6.97
C PHE A 98 -13.16 5.08 6.96
N THR A 99 -13.26 5.73 8.11
CA THR A 99 -13.97 7.02 8.25
C THR A 99 -13.06 7.99 8.98
N LYS A 100 -12.81 9.16 8.38
CA LYS A 100 -11.92 10.17 8.96
C LYS A 100 -12.32 10.52 10.40
N GLY A 101 -11.34 10.55 11.30
CA GLY A 101 -11.53 10.89 12.70
C GLY A 101 -12.22 9.81 13.55
N ARG A 102 -12.48 8.62 12.98
CA ARG A 102 -12.98 7.47 13.73
C ARG A 102 -11.82 6.51 13.99
N PRO A 103 -11.37 6.35 15.26
CA PRO A 103 -10.31 5.40 15.57
C PRO A 103 -10.75 3.98 15.22
N ILE A 104 -9.80 3.19 14.72
CA ILE A 104 -9.98 1.78 14.44
C ILE A 104 -8.90 0.99 15.16
N ASP A 105 -9.25 -0.21 15.62
CA ASP A 105 -8.26 -1.18 16.08
C ASP A 105 -7.75 -1.97 14.87
N MET A 106 -6.64 -1.53 14.29
CA MET A 106 -6.07 -2.17 13.11
C MET A 106 -5.65 -3.62 13.36
N LYS A 107 -5.33 -3.98 14.62
CA LYS A 107 -4.93 -5.35 14.96
C LYS A 107 -6.00 -6.37 14.62
N GLU A 108 -7.27 -5.94 14.63
CA GLU A 108 -8.43 -6.78 14.36
C GLU A 108 -8.93 -6.72 12.90
N VAL A 109 -8.37 -5.83 12.08
CA VAL A 109 -8.76 -5.65 10.67
C VAL A 109 -8.06 -6.70 9.79
N PRO A 110 -8.82 -7.55 9.06
CA PRO A 110 -8.22 -8.45 8.08
C PRO A 110 -7.51 -7.66 6.98
N LEU A 111 -6.27 -8.04 6.71
CA LEU A 111 -5.44 -7.44 5.68
C LEU A 111 -5.14 -8.49 4.61
N LEU A 112 -5.68 -8.26 3.42
CA LEU A 112 -5.52 -9.13 2.25
C LEU A 112 -4.24 -8.71 1.53
N ILE A 113 -3.36 -9.69 1.30
CA ILE A 113 -2.08 -9.52 0.63
C ILE A 113 -2.06 -10.38 -0.62
N GLU A 114 -1.68 -9.77 -1.73
CA GLU A 114 -1.37 -10.44 -3.00
C GLU A 114 -0.05 -9.87 -3.51
N ALA A 115 0.75 -10.67 -4.22
CA ALA A 115 1.97 -10.19 -4.84
C ALA A 115 2.28 -10.95 -6.12
N ASN A 116 3.00 -10.32 -7.05
CA ASN A 116 3.36 -10.94 -8.32
C ASN A 116 4.46 -12.02 -8.22
N ARG A 117 5.07 -12.18 -7.04
CA ARG A 117 6.03 -13.25 -6.73
C ARG A 117 6.13 -13.51 -5.23
N ILE A 118 6.61 -14.69 -4.89
CA ILE A 118 6.73 -15.16 -3.49
C ILE A 118 7.62 -14.28 -2.62
N ASP A 119 8.70 -13.71 -3.17
CA ASP A 119 9.60 -12.82 -2.41
C ASP A 119 8.89 -11.52 -2.02
N ASN A 120 8.06 -10.98 -2.91
CA ASN A 120 7.28 -9.77 -2.65
C ASN A 120 6.16 -10.06 -1.65
N GLU A 121 5.50 -11.20 -1.77
CA GLU A 121 4.50 -11.64 -0.80
C GLU A 121 5.10 -11.74 0.60
N ASN A 122 6.26 -12.38 0.74
CA ASN A 122 6.93 -12.51 2.04
C ASN A 122 7.22 -11.14 2.65
N ILE A 123 7.76 -10.20 1.87
CA ILE A 123 8.06 -8.83 2.30
C ILE A 123 6.79 -8.09 2.72
N LEU A 124 5.72 -8.17 1.92
CA LEU A 124 4.44 -7.53 2.23
C LEU A 124 3.74 -8.14 3.44
N VAL A 125 3.79 -9.47 3.59
CA VAL A 125 3.25 -10.19 4.75
C VAL A 125 4.00 -9.81 6.04
N GLU A 126 5.32 -9.66 5.99
CA GLU A 126 6.11 -9.18 7.14
C GLU A 126 5.69 -7.76 7.54
N ALA A 127 5.49 -6.86 6.58
CA ALA A 127 5.00 -5.52 6.86
C ALA A 127 3.56 -5.52 7.41
N ALA A 128 2.68 -6.31 6.80
CA ALA A 128 1.29 -6.49 7.18
C ALA A 128 1.13 -6.98 8.63
N LYS A 129 1.95 -7.95 9.05
CA LYS A 129 1.93 -8.52 10.41
C LYS A 129 2.33 -7.52 11.49
N LYS A 130 3.05 -6.44 11.15
CA LYS A 130 3.34 -5.37 12.12
C LYS A 130 2.09 -4.57 12.46
N ILE A 131 1.13 -4.42 11.53
CA ILE A 131 -0.07 -3.58 11.71
C ILE A 131 -1.35 -4.37 11.99
N SER A 132 -1.46 -5.63 11.56
CA SER A 132 -2.64 -6.49 11.78
C SER A 132 -2.27 -7.87 12.31
N ASN A 133 -3.11 -8.45 13.18
CA ASN A 133 -3.01 -9.86 13.60
C ASN A 133 -3.66 -10.82 12.60
N LYS A 134 -4.38 -10.30 11.59
CA LYS A 134 -5.15 -11.07 10.62
C LYS A 134 -4.65 -10.77 9.21
N VAL A 135 -3.57 -11.44 8.83
CA VAL A 135 -3.01 -11.34 7.48
C VAL A 135 -3.45 -12.55 6.67
N ILE A 136 -4.08 -12.30 5.53
CA ILE A 136 -4.60 -13.32 4.62
C ILE A 136 -3.89 -13.15 3.28
N VAL A 137 -3.14 -14.15 2.86
CA VAL A 137 -2.63 -14.21 1.48
C VAL A 137 -3.80 -14.64 0.60
N ALA A 138 -4.09 -13.85 -0.42
CA ALA A 138 -5.12 -14.15 -1.41
C ALA A 138 -4.45 -14.82 -2.62
N ASP A 139 -4.92 -16.01 -2.97
CA ASP A 139 -4.55 -16.68 -4.21
C ASP A 139 -5.46 -16.17 -5.33
N SER A 140 -4.87 -15.60 -6.38
CA SER A 140 -5.52 -15.39 -7.69
C SER A 140 -5.22 -16.55 -8.63
#